data_AF-A0A1F2QPQ5-F1
#
_entry.id   AF-A0A1F2QPQ5-F1
#
_cell.length_a   1.000
_cell.length_b   1.000
_cell.length_c   1.000
_cell.angle_alpha   90.00
_cell.angle_beta   90.00
_cell.angle_gamma   90.00
#
_symmetry.space_group_name_H-M   'P 1'
#
loop_
_entity.id
_entity.type
_entity.pdbx_description
1 polymer ?
#
loop_
_entity_poly.entity_id
_entity_poly.type
_entity_poly.pdbx_seq_one_letter_code
_entity_poly.pdbx_strand_id
1 'polypeptide(L)'
;SDVLTDLGRSFEDATGRRVRFSFAGSGDLARQIRAGAPADVFFSADRERMAELERAGLVRPEERRDVLSNALVVVVPARSNLRIGSAADLARVARIALADPETVP
;
A
#
# COMPACT_ATOMS: atom_id res chain seq x y z
N SER A 1 3.47 15.71 2.28
CA SER A 1 2.10 15.44 1.85
C SER A 1 2.04 14.02 1.34
N ASP A 2 0.91 13.32 1.49
CA ASP A 2 0.73 11.96 0.99
C ASP A 2 0.33 12.01 -0.50
N VAL A 3 1.00 11.21 -1.33
CA VAL A 3 0.87 11.24 -2.80
C VAL A 3 -0.58 11.05 -3.26
N LEU A 4 -1.32 10.13 -2.63
CA LEU A 4 -2.71 9.88 -3.04
C LEU A 4 -3.64 11.03 -2.66
N THR A 5 -3.37 11.70 -1.54
CA THR A 5 -4.17 12.86 -1.11
C THR A 5 -3.93 14.07 -2.02
N ASP A 6 -2.72 14.23 -2.54
CA ASP A 6 -2.41 15.28 -3.52
C ASP A 6 -3.05 14.98 -4.88
N LEU A 7 -2.94 13.74 -5.34
CA LEU A 7 -3.60 13.29 -6.57
C LEU A 7 -5.12 13.45 -6.49
N GLY A 8 -5.71 13.08 -5.35
CA GLY A 8 -7.14 13.28 -5.09
C GLY A 8 -7.54 14.74 -5.26
N ARG A 9 -6.82 15.67 -4.61
CA ARG A 9 -7.08 17.11 -4.75
C ARG A 9 -6.99 17.57 -6.21
N SER A 10 -5.94 17.20 -6.93
CA SER A 10 -5.81 17.55 -8.34
C SER A 10 -6.94 16.98 -9.21
N PHE A 11 -7.42 15.77 -8.91
CA PHE A 11 -8.57 15.18 -9.60
C PHE A 11 -9.88 15.90 -9.27
N GLU A 12 -10.10 16.26 -8.00
CA GLU A 12 -11.28 17.05 -7.59
C GLU A 12 -11.28 18.42 -8.27
N ASP A 13 -10.14 19.13 -8.30
CA ASP A 13 -10.00 20.44 -8.94
C ASP A 13 -10.27 20.37 -10.46
N ALA A 14 -9.78 19.33 -11.13
CA ALA A 14 -9.92 19.17 -12.57
C ALA A 14 -11.32 18.72 -13.01
N THR A 15 -12.06 17.99 -12.17
CA THR A 15 -13.30 17.31 -12.58
C THR A 15 -14.54 17.73 -11.80
N GLY A 16 -14.38 18.39 -10.66
CA GLY A 16 -15.45 18.67 -9.70
C GLY A 16 -15.99 17.44 -8.96
N ARG A 17 -15.44 16.23 -9.22
CA ARG A 17 -15.88 14.98 -8.58
C ARG A 17 -15.14 14.78 -7.27
N ARG A 18 -15.88 14.50 -6.20
CA ARG A 18 -15.32 14.27 -4.86
C ARG A 18 -14.68 12.89 -4.74
N VAL A 19 -13.55 12.84 -4.05
CA VAL A 19 -12.82 11.61 -3.72
C VAL A 19 -12.93 11.37 -2.21
N ARG A 20 -13.19 10.11 -1.83
CA ARG A 20 -13.18 9.66 -0.43
C ARG A 20 -12.12 8.58 -0.30
N PHE A 21 -11.19 8.77 0.62
CA PHE A 21 -10.09 7.85 0.85
C PHE A 21 -10.34 6.97 2.07
N SER A 22 -9.94 5.70 1.95
CA SER A 22 -9.75 4.76 3.06
C SER A 22 -8.34 4.21 2.98
N PHE A 23 -7.55 4.39 4.04
CA PHE A 23 -6.15 3.94 4.12
C PHE A 23 -6.02 2.84 5.18
N ALA A 24 -5.43 1.71 4.78
CA ALA A 24 -5.06 0.59 5.65
C ALA A 24 -4.08 -0.33 4.90
N GLY A 25 -3.65 -1.44 5.51
CA GLY A 25 -2.87 -2.47 4.81
C GLY A 25 -3.66 -3.06 3.63
N SER A 26 -2.98 -3.40 2.54
CA SER A 26 -3.64 -3.89 1.32
C SER A 26 -4.46 -5.17 1.56
N GLY A 27 -4.01 -6.04 2.47
CA GLY A 27 -4.77 -7.20 2.91
C GLY A 27 -6.06 -6.82 3.63
N ASP A 28 -6.04 -5.82 4.50
CA ASP A 28 -7.22 -5.35 5.24
C ASP A 28 -8.27 -4.77 4.30
N LEU A 29 -7.84 -3.90 3.38
CA LEU A 29 -8.71 -3.31 2.36
C LEU A 29 -9.29 -4.37 1.43
N ALA A 30 -8.49 -5.35 0.99
CA ALA A 30 -8.98 -6.46 0.17
C ALA A 30 -10.02 -7.30 0.91
N ARG A 31 -9.83 -7.57 2.21
CA ARG A 31 -10.84 -8.26 3.05
C ARG A 31 -12.13 -7.44 3.15
N GLN A 32 -12.04 -6.11 3.31
CA GLN A 32 -13.22 -5.24 3.35
C GLN A 32 -13.97 -5.25 2.01
N ILE A 33 -13.28 -5.17 0.87
CA ILE A 33 -13.89 -5.23 -0.47
C ILE A 33 -14.59 -6.58 -0.67
N ARG A 34 -13.95 -7.69 -0.29
CA ARG A 34 -14.59 -9.03 -0.32
C ARG A 34 -15.81 -9.14 0.58
N ALA A 35 -15.84 -8.39 1.67
CA ALA A 35 -16.99 -8.32 2.57
C ALA A 35 -18.09 -7.37 2.07
N GLY A 36 -17.94 -6.76 0.88
CA GLY A 36 -18.95 -5.91 0.26
C GLY A 36 -18.74 -4.41 0.49
N ALA A 37 -17.55 -3.97 0.93
CA ALA A 37 -17.25 -2.54 0.98
C ALA A 37 -17.31 -1.93 -0.44
N PRO A 38 -18.02 -0.80 -0.63
CA PRO A 38 -18.26 -0.22 -1.95
C PRO A 38 -17.07 0.62 -2.41
N ALA A 39 -15.96 -0.02 -2.79
CA ALA A 39 -14.78 0.65 -3.32
C ALA A 39 -14.87 0.77 -4.85
N ASP A 40 -14.72 2.00 -5.37
CA ASP A 40 -14.66 2.25 -6.82
C ASP A 40 -13.27 1.97 -7.41
N VAL A 41 -12.22 2.22 -6.61
CA VAL A 41 -10.81 2.04 -7.00
C VAL A 41 -10.04 1.44 -5.83
N PHE A 42 -9.20 0.45 -6.12
CA PHE A 42 -8.32 -0.18 -5.13
C PHE A 42 -6.86 -0.06 -5.55
N PHE A 43 -6.04 0.53 -4.68
CA PHE A 43 -4.58 0.57 -4.82
C PHE A 43 -3.96 -0.44 -3.85
N SER A 44 -3.37 -1.50 -4.39
CA SER A 44 -2.67 -2.53 -3.63
C SER A 44 -1.16 -2.28 -3.63
N ALA A 45 -0.49 -2.58 -2.51
CA ALA A 45 0.97 -2.59 -2.40
C ALA A 45 1.60 -3.85 -3.03
N ASP A 46 0.81 -4.90 -3.27
CA ASP A 46 1.26 -6.13 -3.91
C ASP A 46 0.28 -6.65 -4.97
N ARG A 47 0.78 -7.57 -5.81
CA ARG A 47 0.03 -8.20 -6.88
C ARG A 47 -0.88 -9.34 -6.41
N GLU A 48 -0.62 -9.90 -5.23
CA GLU A 48 -1.33 -11.08 -4.71
C GLU A 48 -2.73 -10.69 -4.25
N ARG A 49 -2.86 -9.63 -3.45
CA ARG A 49 -4.17 -9.11 -3.00
C ARG A 49 -5.04 -8.66 -4.18
N MET A 50 -4.43 -8.04 -5.19
CA MET A 50 -5.16 -7.69 -6.42
C MET A 50 -5.64 -8.95 -7.17
N ALA A 51 -4.79 -9.99 -7.26
CA ALA A 51 -5.17 -11.27 -7.89
C ALA A 51 -6.22 -12.04 -7.09
N GLU A 52 -6.27 -11.91 -5.77
CA GLU A 52 -7.35 -12.46 -4.94
C GLU A 52 -8.71 -11.83 -5.28
N LEU A 53 -8.78 -10.50 -5.39
CA LEU A 53 -10.01 -9.79 -5.74
C LEU A 53 -10.46 -10.09 -7.17
N GLU A 54 -9.51 -10.20 -8.10
CA GLU A 54 -9.77 -10.61 -9.49
C GLU A 54 -10.36 -12.03 -9.55
N ARG A 55 -9.75 -13.01 -8.85
CA ARG A 55 -10.30 -14.38 -8.76
C ARG A 55 -11.66 -14.44 -8.09
N ALA A 56 -11.96 -13.52 -7.18
CA ALA A 56 -13.27 -13.39 -6.56
C ALA A 56 -14.31 -12.70 -7.48
N GLY A 57 -13.93 -12.27 -8.68
CA GLY A 57 -14.81 -11.57 -9.63
C GLY A 57 -15.12 -10.13 -9.22
N LEU A 58 -14.36 -9.56 -8.28
CA LEU A 58 -14.54 -8.21 -7.75
C LEU A 58 -13.67 -7.17 -8.48
N VAL A 59 -12.73 -7.63 -9.31
CA VAL A 59 -11.93 -6.81 -10.22
C VAL A 59 -12.00 -7.44 -11.60
N ARG A 60 -12.23 -6.62 -12.61
CA ARG A 60 -12.22 -7.07 -14.00
C ARG A 60 -10.77 -7.12 -14.51
N PRO A 61 -10.31 -8.24 -15.12
CA PRO A 61 -8.92 -8.37 -15.55
C PRO A 61 -8.43 -7.23 -16.47
N GLU A 62 -9.31 -6.70 -17.31
CA GLU A 62 -9.01 -5.61 -18.24
C GLU A 62 -8.83 -4.23 -17.56
N GLU A 63 -9.34 -4.07 -16.35
CA GLU A 63 -9.25 -2.84 -15.54
C GLU A 63 -8.02 -2.85 -14.63
N ARG A 64 -7.42 -4.01 -14.39
CA ARG A 64 -6.21 -4.15 -13.57
C ARG A 64 -4.99 -3.54 -14.27
N ARG A 65 -4.26 -2.67 -13.56
CA ARG A 65 -3.02 -2.04 -14.04
C ARG A 65 -1.96 -2.00 -12.94
N ASP A 66 -0.75 -2.42 -13.27
CA ASP A 66 0.43 -2.19 -12.44
C ASP A 66 0.93 -0.76 -12.70
N VAL A 67 0.62 0.15 -11.78
CA VAL A 67 0.85 1.60 -11.96
C VAL A 67 2.10 2.11 -11.24
N LEU A 68 2.53 1.42 -10.19
CA LEU A 68 3.58 1.87 -9.28
C LEU A 68 4.45 0.69 -8.83
N SER A 69 5.69 0.98 -8.46
CA SER A 69 6.60 0.06 -7.79
C SER A 69 7.28 0.77 -6.63
N ASN A 70 7.84 -0.01 -5.68
CA ASN A 70 8.58 0.53 -4.55
C ASN A 70 9.78 -0.35 -4.24
N ALA A 71 10.71 0.15 -3.43
CA ALA A 71 11.86 -0.59 -2.93
C ALA A 71 11.74 -0.77 -1.41
N LEU A 72 12.04 -1.97 -0.93
CA LEU A 72 12.20 -2.21 0.50
C LEU A 72 13.48 -1.54 0.97
N VAL A 73 13.38 -0.70 1.99
CA VAL A 73 14.51 0.04 2.56
C VAL A 73 14.52 -0.11 4.08
N VAL A 74 15.72 -0.07 4.66
CA VAL A 74 15.89 0.04 6.11
C VAL A 74 16.01 1.51 6.46
N VAL A 75 15.14 1.99 7.33
CA VAL A 75 15.21 3.35 7.89
C VAL A 75 15.70 3.28 9.33
N VAL A 76 16.53 4.25 9.71
CA VAL A 76 16.99 4.44 11.09
C VAL A 76 16.53 5.82 11.60
N PRO A 77 16.31 6.02 12.91
CA PRO A 77 15.97 7.33 13.44
C PRO A 77 17.02 8.38 13.04
N ALA A 78 16.58 9.59 12.66
CA ALA A 78 17.46 10.62 12.11
C ALA A 78 18.63 11.04 13.03
N ARG A 79 18.47 10.88 14.35
CA ARG A 79 19.51 11.17 15.36
C ARG A 79 20.29 9.93 15.83
N SER A 80 20.11 8.79 15.15
CA SER A 80 20.78 7.54 15.46
C SER A 80 22.20 7.51 14.89
N ASN A 81 23.13 6.93 15.64
CA ASN A 81 24.48 6.63 15.16
C ASN A 81 24.57 5.23 14.51
N LEU A 82 23.44 4.52 14.37
CA LEU A 82 23.38 3.23 13.70
C LEU A 82 23.71 3.39 12.22
N ARG A 83 24.66 2.59 11.73
CA ARG A 83 24.99 2.47 10.31
C ARG A 83 24.63 1.07 9.85
N ILE A 84 23.65 0.99 8.95
CA ILE A 84 23.18 -0.24 8.32
C ILE A 84 23.52 -0.11 6.84
N GLY A 85 24.53 -0.85 6.39
CA GLY A 85 24.95 -0.88 4.98
C GLY A 85 24.49 -2.15 4.25
N SER A 86 24.09 -3.17 5.00
CA SER A 86 23.68 -4.47 4.50
C SER A 86 22.63 -5.12 5.41
N ALA A 87 21.95 -6.15 4.91
CA ALA A 87 21.02 -6.94 5.72
C ALA A 87 21.73 -7.64 6.90
N ALA A 88 23.01 -8.01 6.77
CA ALA A 88 23.77 -8.64 7.83
C ALA A 88 23.94 -7.74 9.06
N ASP A 89 23.97 -6.41 8.86
CA ASP A 89 24.09 -5.45 9.96
C ASP A 89 22.85 -5.44 10.87
N LEU A 90 21.70 -5.93 10.39
CA LEU A 90 20.45 -6.01 11.15
C LEU A 90 20.57 -6.95 12.36
N ALA A 91 21.45 -7.95 12.30
CA ALA A 91 21.70 -8.86 13.43
C ALA A 91 22.26 -8.14 14.67
N ARG A 92 22.79 -6.92 14.51
CA ARG A 92 23.30 -6.08 15.61
C ARG A 92 22.23 -5.18 16.23
N VAL A 93 21.02 -5.14 15.66
CA VAL A 93 19.95 -4.25 16.11
C VAL A 93 19.08 -5.00 17.12
N ALA A 94 18.85 -4.38 18.28
CA ALA A 94 18.09 -5.01 19.36
C ALA A 94 16.61 -5.23 19.02
N ARG A 95 16.01 -4.35 18.22
CA ARG A 95 14.60 -4.40 17.82
C ARG A 95 14.42 -3.87 16.41
N ILE A 96 13.63 -4.57 15.60
CA ILE A 96 13.26 -4.17 14.26
C ILE A 96 11.74 -4.00 14.24
N ALA A 97 11.27 -2.85 13.75
CA ALA A 97 9.86 -2.65 13.49
C ALA A 97 9.56 -3.14 12.07
N LEU A 98 8.65 -4.10 11.96
CA LEU A 98 8.11 -4.61 10.72
C LEU A 98 6.60 -4.50 10.79
N ALA A 99 5.98 -4.16 9.67
CA ALA A 99 4.54 -4.23 9.56
C ALA A 99 4.09 -5.71 9.49
N ASP A 100 2.82 -5.96 9.81
CA ASP A 100 2.28 -7.33 9.86
C ASP A 100 2.28 -7.96 8.45
N PRO A 101 3.06 -9.03 8.21
CA PRO A 101 3.19 -9.66 6.90
C PRO A 101 1.89 -10.29 6.38
N GLU A 102 0.90 -10.53 7.25
CA GLU A 102 -0.42 -11.00 6.81
C GLU A 102 -1.23 -9.88 6.12
N THR A 103 -0.94 -8.62 6.44
CA THR A 103 -1.74 -7.46 6.02
C THR A 103 -1.05 -6.57 5.00
N VAL A 104 0.28 -6.55 5.00
CA VAL A 104 1.11 -5.80 4.05
C VAL A 104 2.28 -6.65 3.57
N PRO A 105 2.74 -6.43 2.33
CA PRO A 105 3.92 -7.10 1.79
C PRO A 105 5.23 -6.63 2.42
#